data_AF-A0A7M4AAC9-F1
#
_entry.id   AF-A0A7M4AAC9-F1
#
_cell.length_a   1.000
_cell.length_b   1.000
_cell.length_c   1.000
_cell.angle_alpha   90.00
_cell.angle_beta   90.00
_cell.angle_gamma   90.00
#
_symmetry.space_group_name_H-M   'P 1'
#
loop_
_entity.id
_entity.type
_entity.pdbx_description
1 polymer ?
#
loop_
_entity_poly.entity_id
_entity_poly.type
_entity_poly.pdbx_seq_one_letter_code
_entity_poly.pdbx_strand_id
1 'polypeptide(L)'
;DIISIRKWKEEVRDVNSKLYDSIHSNDLETSKKIIFESAAALGRYHGAVENARVTPRDAKRWNKRLEKIEARLRANTIWRAPHTKHTDCIITIGDIRFSDMIDDDSGRYNIHFSRPRLADSIIPPECEFPAVRDFSSLLHDLNRIYFLCDSEVKISELRSTLIEGWQSTAPAKWSSKEIFYTPRGGAFFWEYEQCLLDVIESVSHQSGKPEPAVSIIQDVPYLQKSMFSHRTIAALSFMTGFFSASGFYQYGVGNSDDLILPLLLVPITAGIFFSYRKLAPSPETSILRKWD
;
A
#
# COMPACT_ATOMS: atom_id res chain seq x y z
N ASP A 1 -27.50 31.33 27.39
CA ASP A 1 -26.66 30.29 26.75
C ASP A 1 -25.68 29.69 27.75
N ILE A 2 -25.76 28.38 27.96
CA ILE A 2 -24.81 27.63 28.79
C ILE A 2 -23.82 26.98 27.84
N ILE A 3 -22.59 27.50 27.80
CA ILE A 3 -21.47 26.85 27.08
C ILE A 3 -20.93 25.76 28.01
N SER A 4 -21.24 24.50 27.70
CA SER A 4 -20.62 23.36 28.38
C SER A 4 -19.21 23.15 27.82
N ILE A 5 -18.21 23.59 28.57
CA ILE A 5 -16.81 23.29 28.27
C ILE A 5 -16.52 21.91 28.87
N ARG A 6 -16.59 20.85 28.05
CA ARG A 6 -16.01 19.56 28.45
C ARG A 6 -14.51 19.76 28.63
N LYS A 7 -14.01 19.51 29.84
CA LYS A 7 -12.59 19.25 30.07
C LYS A 7 -12.26 17.95 29.34
N TRP A 8 -11.70 18.06 28.14
CA TRP A 8 -11.04 16.94 27.50
C TRP A 8 -9.85 16.59 28.39
N LYS A 9 -9.72 15.33 28.81
CA LYS A 9 -8.44 14.87 29.33
C LYS A 9 -7.45 15.04 28.19
N GLU A 10 -6.31 15.66 28.44
CA GLU A 10 -5.22 15.68 27.49
C GLU A 10 -4.74 14.23 27.34
N GLU A 11 -5.21 13.56 26.29
CA GLU A 11 -4.69 12.26 25.90
C GLU A 11 -3.24 12.47 25.43
N VAL A 12 -2.31 11.76 26.07
CA VAL A 12 -0.90 11.82 25.72
C VAL A 12 -0.73 11.15 24.36
N ARG A 13 -0.47 11.96 23.33
CA ARG A 13 -0.19 11.51 21.96
C ARG A 13 1.29 11.57 21.69
N ASP A 14 2.04 10.66 22.30
CA ASP A 14 3.50 10.58 22.23
C ASP A 14 4.01 9.38 21.42
N VAL A 15 3.12 8.60 20.80
CA VAL A 15 3.48 7.39 20.04
C VAL A 15 4.45 7.71 18.90
N ASN A 16 4.25 8.83 18.19
CA ASN A 16 5.17 9.29 17.14
C ASN A 16 6.59 9.56 17.68
N SER A 17 6.71 10.26 18.81
CA SER A 17 8.02 10.53 19.43
C SER A 17 8.66 9.25 19.97
N LYS A 18 7.88 8.38 20.63
CA LYS A 18 8.36 7.08 21.11
C LYS A 18 8.91 6.22 19.97
N LEU A 19 8.22 6.21 18.82
CA LEU A 19 8.67 5.49 17.63
C LEU A 19 9.94 6.10 17.03
N TYR A 20 10.01 7.42 16.93
CA TYR A 20 11.22 8.11 16.48
C TYR A 20 12.41 7.75 17.36
N ASP A 21 12.26 7.85 18.69
CA ASP A 21 13.31 7.57 19.66
C ASP A 21 13.76 6.10 19.59
N SER A 22 12.82 5.16 19.44
CA SER A 22 13.15 3.73 19.33
C SER A 22 13.89 3.39 18.04
N ILE A 23 13.48 3.96 16.89
CA ILE A 23 14.18 3.74 15.62
C ILE A 23 15.56 4.42 15.66
N HIS A 24 15.64 5.66 16.15
CA HIS A 24 16.89 6.41 16.25
C HIS A 24 17.92 5.74 17.17
N SER A 25 17.47 5.09 18.24
CA SER A 25 18.32 4.32 19.16
C SER A 25 18.60 2.89 18.69
N ASN A 26 18.14 2.50 17.50
CA ASN A 26 18.21 1.13 16.97
C ASN A 26 17.56 0.07 17.88
N ASP A 27 16.60 0.47 18.72
CA ASP A 27 15.78 -0.45 19.52
C ASP A 27 14.70 -1.06 18.64
N LEU A 28 15.08 -2.16 17.98
CA LEU A 28 14.23 -2.90 17.07
C LEU A 28 12.98 -3.48 17.75
N GLU A 29 13.11 -3.99 18.97
CA GLU A 29 12.01 -4.65 19.68
C GLU A 29 10.93 -3.64 20.06
N THR A 30 11.32 -2.50 20.62
CA THR A 30 10.38 -1.41 20.94
C THR A 30 9.75 -0.84 19.67
N SER A 31 10.56 -0.63 18.62
CA SER A 31 10.04 -0.14 17.32
C SER A 31 8.99 -1.09 16.74
N LYS A 32 9.27 -2.41 16.74
CA LYS A 32 8.33 -3.44 16.27
C LYS A 32 7.05 -3.43 17.09
N LYS A 33 7.14 -3.34 18.42
CA LYS A 33 5.95 -3.30 19.30
C LYS A 33 5.06 -2.10 18.99
N ILE A 34 5.64 -0.90 18.89
CA ILE A 34 4.90 0.34 18.61
C ILE A 34 4.21 0.26 17.24
N ILE A 35 4.95 -0.18 16.21
CA ILE A 35 4.45 -0.35 14.85
C ILE A 35 3.31 -1.36 14.80
N PHE A 36 3.50 -2.52 15.44
CA PHE A 36 2.50 -3.58 15.47
C PHE A 36 1.18 -3.10 16.11
N GLU A 37 1.25 -2.49 17.29
CA GLU A 37 0.05 -2.01 18.00
C GLU A 37 -0.66 -0.88 17.25
N SER A 38 0.09 0.01 16.60
CA SER A 38 -0.48 1.07 15.75
C SER A 38 -1.23 0.50 14.55
N ALA A 39 -0.63 -0.48 13.86
CA ALA A 39 -1.25 -1.14 12.73
C ALA A 39 -2.44 -2.01 13.14
N ALA A 40 -2.37 -2.66 14.30
CA ALA A 40 -3.47 -3.44 14.86
C ALA A 40 -4.64 -2.53 15.29
N ALA A 41 -4.37 -1.32 15.77
CA ALA A 41 -5.43 -0.33 16.03
C ALA A 41 -6.19 0.03 14.75
N LEU A 42 -5.47 0.24 13.65
CA LEU A 42 -6.07 0.50 12.33
C LEU A 42 -6.86 -0.71 11.83
N GLY A 43 -6.35 -1.93 12.01
CA GLY A 43 -7.06 -3.15 11.63
C GLY A 43 -8.36 -3.34 12.42
N ARG A 44 -8.37 -3.07 13.73
CA ARG A 44 -9.59 -3.07 14.56
C ARG A 44 -10.62 -2.04 14.08
N TYR A 45 -10.17 -0.83 13.72
CA TYR A 45 -11.06 0.17 13.12
C TYR A 45 -11.70 -0.35 11.84
N HIS A 46 -10.91 -0.92 10.92
CA HIS A 46 -11.44 -1.51 9.69
C HIS A 46 -12.42 -2.67 9.98
N GLY A 47 -12.16 -3.51 10.97
CA GLY A 47 -13.09 -4.56 11.39
C GLY A 47 -14.43 -4.00 11.90
N ALA A 48 -14.41 -2.86 12.58
CA ALA A 48 -15.64 -2.16 12.97
C ALA A 48 -16.38 -1.57 11.75
N VAL A 49 -15.64 -0.98 10.80
CA VAL A 49 -16.22 -0.38 9.58
C VAL A 49 -16.82 -1.41 8.63
N GLU A 50 -16.23 -2.62 8.53
CA GLU A 50 -16.77 -3.73 7.73
C GLU A 50 -18.25 -4.02 8.06
N ASN A 51 -18.60 -3.93 9.35
CA ASN A 51 -19.96 -4.14 9.83
C ASN A 51 -20.87 -2.91 9.67
N ALA A 52 -20.29 -1.72 9.47
CA ALA A 52 -21.03 -0.48 9.41
C ALA A 52 -21.46 -0.12 7.98
N ARG A 53 -20.50 0.01 7.06
CA ARG A 53 -20.76 0.40 5.67
C ARG A 53 -19.61 0.03 4.76
N VAL A 54 -19.94 -0.73 3.71
CA VAL A 54 -19.04 -1.12 2.64
C VAL A 54 -19.74 -0.89 1.31
N THR A 55 -19.05 -0.27 0.36
CA THR A 55 -19.56 -0.09 -1.00
C THR A 55 -18.65 -0.77 -2.03
N PRO A 56 -19.16 -1.09 -3.23
CA PRO A 56 -18.35 -1.75 -4.25
C PRO A 56 -17.12 -0.92 -4.64
N ARG A 57 -16.06 -1.64 -5.00
CA ARG A 57 -14.80 -1.09 -5.54
C ARG A 57 -15.02 -0.08 -6.68
N ASP A 58 -14.35 1.07 -6.59
CA ASP A 58 -14.37 2.12 -7.63
C ASP A 58 -12.97 2.43 -8.21
N ALA A 59 -12.36 1.40 -8.81
CA ALA A 59 -11.06 1.53 -9.45
C ALA A 59 -11.01 2.64 -10.53
N LYS A 60 -12.13 2.92 -11.20
CA LYS A 60 -12.18 3.95 -12.23
C LYS A 60 -12.01 5.33 -11.62
N ARG A 61 -12.74 5.65 -10.54
CA ARG A 61 -12.58 6.95 -9.85
C ARG A 61 -11.23 7.08 -9.16
N TRP A 62 -10.67 6.02 -8.59
CA TRP A 62 -9.34 6.06 -7.98
C TRP A 62 -8.24 6.38 -8.98
N ASN A 63 -8.20 5.67 -10.12
CA ASN A 63 -7.24 5.95 -11.19
C ASN A 63 -7.42 7.37 -11.75
N LYS A 64 -8.67 7.84 -11.92
CA LYS A 64 -8.96 9.20 -12.38
C LYS A 64 -8.53 10.26 -11.36
N ARG A 65 -8.67 9.99 -10.06
CA ARG A 65 -8.16 10.87 -9.01
C ARG A 65 -6.63 10.97 -9.09
N LEU A 66 -5.94 9.84 -9.15
CA LEU A 66 -4.48 9.83 -9.24
C LEU A 66 -3.99 10.57 -10.50
N GLU A 67 -4.67 10.38 -11.64
CA GLU A 67 -4.43 11.14 -12.86
C GLU A 67 -4.56 12.66 -12.67
N LYS A 68 -5.62 13.13 -11.99
CA LYS A 68 -5.80 14.55 -11.68
C LYS A 68 -4.66 15.09 -10.82
N ILE A 69 -4.22 14.31 -9.82
CA ILE A 69 -3.10 14.67 -8.93
C ILE A 69 -1.79 14.77 -9.72
N GLU A 70 -1.46 13.73 -10.50
CA GLU A 70 -0.28 13.68 -11.37
C GLU A 70 -0.25 14.87 -12.35
N ALA A 71 -1.36 15.15 -13.02
CA ALA A 71 -1.47 16.25 -13.97
C ALA A 71 -1.29 17.61 -13.31
N ARG A 72 -1.85 17.81 -12.10
CA ARG A 72 -1.71 19.07 -11.35
C ARG A 72 -0.28 19.31 -10.88
N LEU A 73 0.43 18.24 -10.54
CA LEU A 73 1.84 18.29 -10.15
C LEU A 73 2.82 18.25 -11.33
N ARG A 74 2.32 18.01 -12.57
CA ARG A 74 3.15 17.72 -13.75
C ARG A 74 4.15 16.60 -13.47
N ALA A 75 3.68 15.55 -12.80
CA ALA A 75 4.49 14.38 -12.50
C ALA A 75 4.93 13.69 -13.81
N ASN A 76 6.18 13.21 -13.84
CA ASN A 76 6.73 12.46 -14.98
C ASN A 76 6.40 10.95 -14.91
N THR A 77 5.55 10.56 -13.95
CA THR A 77 5.12 9.19 -13.68
C THR A 77 3.64 9.06 -13.97
N ILE A 78 3.24 7.91 -14.52
CA ILE A 78 1.84 7.56 -14.78
C ILE A 78 1.58 6.21 -14.16
N TRP A 79 0.82 6.16 -13.06
CA TRP A 79 0.46 4.87 -12.45
C TRP A 79 -1.01 4.55 -12.62
N ARG A 80 -1.33 3.46 -13.34
CA ARG A 80 -2.68 2.92 -13.43
C ARG A 80 -2.74 1.47 -12.98
N ALA A 81 -3.72 1.14 -12.15
CA ALA A 81 -3.87 -0.19 -11.59
C ALA A 81 -5.28 -0.75 -11.72
N PRO A 82 -5.43 -2.05 -11.99
CA PRO A 82 -6.74 -2.67 -12.13
C PRO A 82 -7.46 -2.84 -10.80
N HIS A 83 -6.78 -2.89 -9.65
CA HIS A 83 -7.29 -3.20 -8.30
C HIS A 83 -7.98 -4.56 -8.17
N THR A 84 -7.76 -5.25 -7.05
CA THR A 84 -8.34 -6.59 -6.84
C THR A 84 -9.82 -6.48 -6.49
N LYS A 85 -10.59 -7.56 -6.65
CA LYS A 85 -12.01 -7.58 -6.25
C LYS A 85 -12.23 -7.42 -4.74
N HIS A 86 -11.15 -7.51 -3.96
CA HIS A 86 -11.18 -7.45 -2.50
C HIS A 86 -10.95 -6.02 -1.95
N THR A 87 -10.65 -5.04 -2.82
CA THR A 87 -10.57 -3.64 -2.43
C THR A 87 -11.97 -3.03 -2.40
N ASP A 88 -12.75 -3.33 -1.37
CA ASP A 88 -14.04 -2.66 -1.18
C ASP A 88 -13.83 -1.23 -0.67
N CYS A 89 -14.76 -0.34 -0.99
CA CYS A 89 -14.78 1.02 -0.47
C CYS A 89 -15.35 1.01 0.96
N ILE A 90 -14.74 1.79 1.85
CA ILE A 90 -15.12 1.86 3.26
C ILE A 90 -15.27 3.31 3.72
N ILE A 91 -15.81 3.51 4.92
CA ILE A 91 -15.65 4.79 5.62
C ILE A 91 -14.18 4.88 6.04
N THR A 92 -13.41 5.71 5.34
CA THR A 92 -11.96 5.83 5.56
C THR A 92 -11.65 6.89 6.60
N ILE A 93 -10.55 6.69 7.34
CA ILE A 93 -9.93 7.72 8.18
C ILE A 93 -9.22 8.76 7.30
N GLY A 94 -8.59 8.30 6.22
CA GLY A 94 -7.80 9.14 5.32
C GLY A 94 -6.32 9.17 5.70
N ASP A 95 -5.85 10.32 6.17
CA ASP A 95 -4.44 10.56 6.51
C ASP A 95 -4.15 10.20 7.96
N ILE A 96 -4.07 8.89 8.25
CA ILE A 96 -3.71 8.41 9.58
C ILE A 96 -2.18 8.37 9.74
N ARG A 97 -1.70 8.85 10.89
CA ARG A 97 -0.28 8.97 11.25
C ARG A 97 -0.02 8.37 12.62
N PHE A 98 1.25 8.14 12.96
CA PHE A 98 1.62 7.69 14.32
C PHE A 98 1.29 8.73 15.39
N SER A 99 1.20 10.01 15.02
CA SER A 99 0.75 11.08 15.92
C SER A 99 -0.73 11.00 16.29
N ASP A 100 -1.51 10.22 15.55
CA ASP A 100 -2.94 9.99 15.81
C ASP A 100 -3.18 8.81 16.74
N MET A 101 -2.14 8.06 17.09
CA MET A 101 -2.25 6.92 17.99
C MET A 101 -2.28 7.39 19.46
N ILE A 102 -3.16 6.78 20.24
CA ILE A 102 -3.31 7.02 21.68
C ILE A 102 -2.87 5.75 22.41
N ASP A 103 -1.84 5.88 23.23
CA ASP A 103 -1.37 4.86 24.16
C ASP A 103 -2.10 5.06 25.49
N ASP A 104 -3.10 4.21 25.79
CA ASP A 104 -3.98 4.37 26.95
C ASP A 104 -3.57 3.50 28.15
N ASP A 105 -2.30 3.05 28.19
CA ASP A 105 -1.72 2.11 29.16
C ASP A 105 -2.43 0.73 29.24
N SER A 106 -3.48 0.50 28.44
CA SER A 106 -4.21 -0.79 28.40
C SER A 106 -3.47 -1.86 27.60
N GLY A 107 -2.31 -1.51 27.04
CA GLY A 107 -1.53 -2.36 26.14
C GLY A 107 -2.10 -2.43 24.73
N ARG A 108 -3.10 -1.60 24.37
CA ARG A 108 -3.65 -1.50 23.01
C ARG A 108 -3.79 -0.06 22.60
N TYR A 109 -3.37 0.26 21.39
CA TYR A 109 -3.53 1.63 20.88
C TYR A 109 -4.96 1.89 20.38
N ASN A 110 -5.42 3.11 20.62
CA ASN A 110 -6.63 3.68 20.02
C ASN A 110 -6.25 4.74 18.98
N ILE A 111 -7.22 5.18 18.20
CA ILE A 111 -7.01 6.18 17.13
C ILE A 111 -7.78 7.45 17.45
N HIS A 112 -7.06 8.56 17.45
CA HIS A 112 -7.63 9.90 17.43
C HIS A 112 -7.98 10.30 15.99
N PHE A 113 -9.21 10.74 15.74
CA PHE A 113 -9.57 11.27 14.43
C PHE A 113 -9.13 12.71 14.27
N SER A 114 -7.98 12.88 13.61
CA SER A 114 -7.44 14.18 13.24
C SER A 114 -8.23 14.85 12.11
N ARG A 115 -7.95 16.14 11.90
CA ARG A 115 -8.55 16.90 10.81
C ARG A 115 -8.10 16.31 9.47
N PRO A 116 -8.96 16.36 8.42
CA PRO A 116 -8.55 15.99 7.08
C PRO A 116 -7.31 16.77 6.63
N ARG A 117 -6.43 16.09 5.88
CA ARG A 117 -5.21 16.68 5.35
C ARG A 117 -5.52 17.82 4.37
N LEU A 118 -4.63 18.81 4.28
CA LEU A 118 -4.83 19.99 3.42
C LEU A 118 -4.96 19.60 1.94
N ALA A 119 -4.20 18.59 1.49
CA ALA A 119 -4.28 18.11 0.11
C ALA A 119 -5.71 17.69 -0.30
N ASP A 120 -6.46 17.09 0.62
CA ASP A 120 -7.83 16.66 0.37
C ASP A 120 -8.81 17.84 0.30
N SER A 121 -8.45 19.01 0.85
CA SER A 121 -9.21 20.25 0.64
C SER A 121 -8.89 20.90 -0.72
N ILE A 122 -7.66 20.77 -1.21
CA ILE A 122 -7.21 21.31 -2.51
C ILE A 122 -7.70 20.43 -3.66
N ILE A 123 -7.70 19.11 -3.46
CA ILE A 123 -8.17 18.11 -4.42
C ILE A 123 -9.21 17.23 -3.71
N PRO A 124 -10.48 17.70 -3.64
CA PRO A 124 -11.55 16.97 -2.97
C PRO A 124 -11.70 15.54 -3.47
N PRO A 125 -11.85 14.55 -2.56
CA PRO A 125 -12.20 13.19 -2.95
C PRO A 125 -13.65 13.14 -3.48
N GLU A 126 -13.82 12.57 -4.68
CA GLU A 126 -15.13 12.35 -5.33
C GLU A 126 -15.60 10.88 -5.21
N CYS A 127 -14.94 10.11 -4.35
CA CYS A 127 -15.16 8.68 -4.14
C CYS A 127 -14.75 8.25 -2.73
N GLU A 128 -15.34 7.15 -2.26
CA GLU A 128 -14.86 6.41 -1.08
C GLU A 128 -13.58 5.63 -1.46
N PHE A 129 -12.75 5.30 -0.47
CA PHE A 129 -11.46 4.63 -0.67
C PHE A 129 -11.42 3.27 0.02
N PRO A 130 -10.50 2.37 -0.38
CA PRO A 130 -10.35 1.09 0.29
C PRO A 130 -9.49 1.20 1.56
N ALA A 131 -9.67 0.24 2.46
CA ALA A 131 -8.90 0.11 3.70
C ALA A 131 -7.37 0.17 3.52
N VAL A 132 -6.87 -0.35 2.40
CA VAL A 132 -5.43 -0.33 2.08
C VAL A 132 -4.89 1.08 1.86
N ARG A 133 -5.73 2.07 1.55
CA ARG A 133 -5.31 3.47 1.45
C ARG A 133 -4.94 4.03 2.81
N ASP A 134 -5.76 3.80 3.84
CA ASP A 134 -5.48 4.21 5.22
C ASP A 134 -4.28 3.44 5.78
N PHE A 135 -4.12 2.16 5.42
CA PHE A 135 -2.90 1.43 5.73
C PHE A 135 -1.66 2.08 5.08
N SER A 136 -1.80 2.55 3.84
CA SER A 136 -0.69 3.15 3.10
C SER A 136 -0.34 4.57 3.57
N SER A 137 -1.26 5.30 4.20
CA SER A 137 -0.92 6.56 4.90
C SER A 137 -0.07 6.29 6.15
N LEU A 138 -0.43 5.28 6.96
CA LEU A 138 0.40 4.88 8.10
C LEU A 138 1.78 4.33 7.65
N LEU A 139 1.81 3.53 6.58
CA LEU A 139 3.04 3.01 5.97
C LEU A 139 3.95 4.14 5.45
N HIS A 140 3.37 5.15 4.81
CA HIS A 140 4.13 6.30 4.35
C HIS A 140 4.62 7.16 5.50
N ASP A 141 3.85 7.31 6.57
CA ASP A 141 4.28 8.00 7.79
C ASP A 141 5.45 7.28 8.47
N LEU A 142 5.47 5.94 8.46
CA LEU A 142 6.62 5.14 8.91
C LEU A 142 7.88 5.50 8.11
N ASN A 143 7.76 5.63 6.78
CA ASN A 143 8.90 6.04 5.94
C ASN A 143 9.37 7.46 6.29
N ARG A 144 8.45 8.38 6.63
CA ARG A 144 8.82 9.75 7.04
C ARG A 144 9.65 9.71 8.33
N ILE A 145 9.19 8.98 9.35
CA ILE A 145 9.92 8.83 10.61
C ILE A 145 11.27 8.18 10.35
N TYR A 146 11.29 7.07 9.60
CA TYR A 146 12.52 6.35 9.27
C TYR A 146 13.52 7.23 8.50
N PHE A 147 13.07 8.06 7.56
CA PHE A 147 13.96 8.98 6.83
C PHE A 147 14.65 10.00 7.75
N LEU A 148 14.00 10.40 8.84
CA LEU A 148 14.57 11.32 9.84
C LEU A 148 15.54 10.61 10.79
N CYS A 149 15.46 9.29 10.87
CA CYS A 149 16.35 8.47 11.68
C CYS A 149 17.55 8.00 10.85
N ASP A 150 18.77 8.30 11.29
CA ASP A 150 19.99 7.67 10.76
C ASP A 150 20.18 6.29 11.42
N SER A 151 19.28 5.35 11.12
CA SER A 151 19.18 4.05 11.77
C SER A 151 19.78 2.93 10.93
N GLU A 152 20.42 1.96 11.58
CA GLU A 152 20.92 0.71 10.96
C GLU A 152 19.82 -0.35 10.83
N VAL A 153 18.65 -0.11 11.45
CA VAL A 153 17.50 -1.01 11.36
C VAL A 153 17.03 -1.09 9.91
N LYS A 154 16.80 -2.30 9.42
CA LYS A 154 16.27 -2.52 8.07
C LYS A 154 14.80 -2.10 8.02
N ILE A 155 14.47 -1.16 7.13
CA ILE A 155 13.08 -0.73 6.91
C ILE A 155 12.15 -1.89 6.55
N SER A 156 12.68 -2.92 5.87
CA SER A 156 11.90 -4.11 5.50
C SER A 156 11.34 -4.85 6.72
N GLU A 157 12.07 -4.89 7.83
CA GLU A 157 11.60 -5.50 9.07
C GLU A 157 10.48 -4.69 9.71
N LEU A 158 10.62 -3.36 9.73
CA LEU A 158 9.59 -2.45 10.25
C LEU A 158 8.30 -2.52 9.40
N ARG A 159 8.44 -2.56 8.07
CA ARG A 159 7.31 -2.71 7.14
C ARG A 159 6.63 -4.06 7.27
N SER A 160 7.40 -5.16 7.45
CA SER A 160 6.83 -6.49 7.75
C SER A 160 5.99 -6.45 9.01
N THR A 161 6.52 -5.86 10.09
CA THR A 161 5.78 -5.74 11.35
C THR A 161 4.51 -4.89 11.22
N LEU A 162 4.53 -3.83 10.41
CA LEU A 162 3.34 -3.03 10.12
C LEU A 162 2.26 -3.87 9.39
N ILE A 163 2.68 -4.65 8.39
CA ILE A 163 1.78 -5.54 7.62
C ILE A 163 1.18 -6.60 8.55
N GLU A 164 2.01 -7.24 9.37
CA GLU A 164 1.60 -8.27 10.34
C GLU A 164 0.62 -7.71 11.38
N GLY A 165 0.92 -6.54 11.95
CA GLY A 165 0.05 -5.86 12.91
C GLY A 165 -1.32 -5.56 12.31
N TRP A 166 -1.36 -5.05 11.08
CA TRP A 166 -2.63 -4.79 10.39
C TRP A 166 -3.38 -6.08 10.07
N GLN A 167 -2.71 -7.09 9.53
CA GLN A 167 -3.30 -8.40 9.20
C GLN A 167 -3.85 -9.14 10.42
N SER A 168 -3.29 -8.92 11.61
CA SER A 168 -3.72 -9.59 12.85
C SER A 168 -5.15 -9.24 13.29
N THR A 169 -5.68 -8.10 12.84
CA THR A 169 -6.98 -7.57 13.30
C THR A 169 -7.89 -7.08 12.18
N ALA A 170 -7.34 -6.73 11.01
CA ALA A 170 -8.13 -6.31 9.86
C ALA A 170 -8.91 -7.50 9.24
N PRO A 171 -10.06 -7.23 8.60
CA PRO A 171 -10.81 -8.27 7.89
C PRO A 171 -9.95 -9.04 6.89
N ALA A 172 -10.02 -10.37 6.93
CA ALA A 172 -9.18 -11.26 6.12
C ALA A 172 -9.29 -10.99 4.60
N LYS A 173 -10.45 -10.48 4.16
CA LYS A 173 -10.68 -10.06 2.77
C LYS A 173 -9.76 -8.89 2.39
N TRP A 174 -9.69 -7.88 3.25
CA TRP A 174 -8.99 -6.61 3.01
C TRP A 174 -7.50 -6.66 3.33
N SER A 175 -7.06 -7.68 4.07
CA SER A 175 -5.66 -7.89 4.44
C SER A 175 -5.01 -9.09 3.72
N SER A 176 -5.69 -9.65 2.71
CA SER A 176 -5.21 -10.79 1.92
C SER A 176 -3.97 -10.46 1.08
N LYS A 177 -3.19 -11.50 0.71
CA LYS A 177 -2.02 -11.37 -0.18
C LYS A 177 -2.36 -10.71 -1.52
N GLU A 178 -3.61 -10.84 -2.00
CA GLU A 178 -4.04 -10.18 -3.22
C GLU A 178 -4.06 -8.65 -3.09
N ILE A 179 -4.39 -8.12 -1.91
CA ILE A 179 -4.44 -6.67 -1.66
C ILE A 179 -3.05 -6.04 -1.72
N PHE A 180 -2.02 -6.76 -1.29
CA PHE A 180 -0.64 -6.31 -1.36
C PHE A 180 0.00 -6.47 -2.75
N TYR A 181 -0.67 -7.15 -3.67
CA TYR A 181 -0.07 -7.50 -4.95
C TYR A 181 0.14 -6.27 -5.84
N THR A 182 1.40 -5.84 -5.93
CA THR A 182 1.88 -4.62 -6.61
C THR A 182 1.33 -4.45 -8.04
N PRO A 183 1.36 -5.45 -8.95
CA PRO A 183 0.83 -5.29 -10.31
C PRO A 183 -0.66 -4.98 -10.39
N ARG A 184 -1.43 -5.26 -9.32
CA ARG A 184 -2.85 -4.92 -9.19
C ARG A 184 -3.10 -3.65 -8.37
N GLY A 185 -2.09 -2.83 -8.07
CA GLY A 185 -2.26 -1.56 -7.35
C GLY A 185 -2.45 -1.72 -5.86
N GLY A 186 -1.69 -2.64 -5.26
CA GLY A 186 -1.65 -2.83 -3.81
C GLY A 186 -1.06 -1.64 -3.05
N ALA A 187 -0.42 -1.89 -1.90
CA ALA A 187 0.08 -0.84 -1.00
C ALA A 187 0.88 0.26 -1.74
N PHE A 188 1.76 -0.10 -2.67
CA PHE A 188 2.58 0.88 -3.40
C PHE A 188 1.80 1.90 -4.24
N PHE A 189 0.63 1.53 -4.80
CA PHE A 189 -0.19 2.51 -5.53
C PHE A 189 -0.67 3.62 -4.60
N TRP A 190 -1.10 3.22 -3.40
CA TRP A 190 -1.64 4.13 -2.41
C TRP A 190 -0.53 4.88 -1.68
N GLU A 191 0.61 4.26 -1.40
CA GLU A 191 1.82 4.91 -0.87
C GLU A 191 2.32 6.00 -1.84
N TYR A 192 2.32 5.72 -3.15
CA TYR A 192 2.61 6.72 -4.16
C TYR A 192 1.59 7.88 -4.16
N GLU A 193 0.29 7.59 -4.00
CA GLU A 193 -0.72 8.66 -3.82
C GLU A 193 -0.37 9.54 -2.60
N GLN A 194 0.00 8.94 -1.46
CA GLN A 194 0.40 9.69 -0.26
C GLN A 194 1.60 10.60 -0.51
N CYS A 195 2.61 10.10 -1.24
CA CYS A 195 3.78 10.91 -1.62
C CYS A 195 3.38 12.12 -2.47
N LEU A 196 2.49 11.96 -3.45
CA LEU A 196 2.03 13.08 -4.28
C LEU A 196 1.24 14.11 -3.46
N LEU A 197 0.41 13.65 -2.52
CA LEU A 197 -0.34 14.54 -1.64
C LEU A 197 0.60 15.36 -0.73
N ASP A 198 1.74 14.81 -0.30
CA ASP A 198 2.76 15.55 0.46
C ASP A 198 3.40 16.65 -0.39
N VAL A 199 3.62 16.39 -1.68
CA VAL A 199 4.10 17.41 -2.63
C VAL A 199 3.07 18.54 -2.76
N ILE A 200 1.77 18.23 -2.81
CA ILE A 200 0.73 19.26 -2.84
C ILE A 200 0.76 20.14 -1.59
N GLU A 201 0.89 19.52 -0.41
CA GLU A 201 0.90 20.25 0.86
C GLU A 201 2.15 21.12 1.02
N SER A 202 3.32 20.56 0.73
CA SER A 202 4.59 21.30 0.79
C SER A 202 4.63 22.49 -0.17
N VAL A 203 4.09 22.34 -1.39
CA VAL A 203 3.96 23.45 -2.36
C VAL A 203 3.00 24.51 -1.83
N SER A 204 1.89 24.10 -1.22
CA SER A 204 0.89 25.02 -0.66
C SER A 204 1.45 25.80 0.54
N HIS A 205 2.27 25.15 1.37
CA HIS A 205 2.95 25.76 2.51
C HIS A 205 4.27 26.47 2.14
N GLN A 206 4.74 26.37 0.89
CA GLN A 206 6.05 26.85 0.46
C GLN A 206 7.21 26.29 1.30
N SER A 207 7.07 25.07 1.81
CA SER A 207 8.00 24.46 2.79
C SER A 207 9.20 23.74 2.17
N GLY A 208 9.40 23.86 0.85
CA GLY A 208 10.46 23.15 0.13
C GLY A 208 10.06 21.73 -0.27
N LYS A 209 11.07 20.89 -0.54
CA LYS A 209 10.84 19.51 -1.02
C LYS A 209 10.49 18.60 0.15
N PRO A 210 9.33 17.90 0.12
CA PRO A 210 8.97 16.97 1.18
C PRO A 210 9.74 15.66 0.97
N GLU A 211 10.74 15.41 1.81
CA GLU A 211 11.41 14.11 1.88
C GLU A 211 10.73 13.23 2.94
N PRO A 212 10.66 11.90 2.74
CA PRO A 212 11.19 11.11 1.62
C PRO A 212 10.30 11.08 0.37
N ALA A 213 9.14 11.76 0.37
CA ALA A 213 8.14 11.64 -0.68
C ALA A 213 8.69 11.92 -2.09
N VAL A 214 9.52 12.97 -2.24
CA VAL A 214 10.15 13.28 -3.54
C VAL A 214 11.13 12.18 -3.97
N SER A 215 11.99 11.71 -3.06
CA SER A 215 12.91 10.61 -3.34
C SER A 215 12.16 9.33 -3.75
N ILE A 216 11.07 8.99 -3.07
CA ILE A 216 10.21 7.85 -3.39
C ILE A 216 9.62 7.98 -4.79
N ILE A 217 9.05 9.15 -5.13
CA ILE A 217 8.46 9.41 -6.46
C ILE A 217 9.50 9.23 -7.58
N GLN A 218 10.75 9.63 -7.34
CA GLN A 218 11.82 9.48 -8.33
C GLN A 218 12.17 8.02 -8.65
N ASP A 219 11.96 7.10 -7.72
CA ASP A 219 12.22 5.67 -7.91
C ASP A 219 11.01 4.89 -8.45
N VAL A 220 9.82 5.48 -8.49
CA VAL A 220 8.61 4.87 -9.07
C VAL A 220 8.81 4.35 -10.51
N PRO A 221 9.49 5.04 -11.45
CA PRO A 221 9.76 4.52 -12.79
C PRO A 221 10.50 3.17 -12.80
N TYR A 222 11.41 2.95 -11.84
CA TYR A 222 12.11 1.67 -11.73
C TYR A 222 11.15 0.55 -11.32
N LEU A 223 10.30 0.81 -10.33
CA LEU A 223 9.26 -0.11 -9.89
C LEU A 223 8.28 -0.43 -11.01
N GLN A 224 7.90 0.58 -11.80
CA GLN A 224 7.04 0.40 -12.98
C GLN A 224 7.70 -0.46 -14.07
N LYS A 225 9.00 -0.28 -14.32
CA LYS A 225 9.76 -1.15 -15.24
C LYS A 225 9.76 -2.60 -14.77
N SER A 226 9.94 -2.83 -13.46
CA SER A 226 9.87 -4.18 -12.86
C SER A 226 8.47 -4.80 -13.06
N MET A 227 7.41 -4.04 -12.78
CA MET A 227 6.02 -4.49 -13.03
C MET A 227 5.73 -4.77 -14.51
N PHE A 228 6.26 -3.96 -15.43
CA PHE A 228 6.09 -4.18 -16.86
C PHE A 228 6.76 -5.49 -17.30
N SER A 229 8.01 -5.72 -16.87
CA SER A 229 8.72 -6.98 -17.11
C SER A 229 7.91 -8.18 -16.59
N HIS A 230 7.37 -8.07 -15.38
CA HIS A 230 6.48 -9.10 -14.80
C HIS A 230 5.25 -9.36 -15.70
N ARG A 231 4.59 -8.32 -16.22
CA ARG A 231 3.42 -8.48 -17.11
C ARG A 231 3.80 -9.15 -18.43
N THR A 232 4.96 -8.81 -19.01
CA THR A 232 5.47 -9.45 -20.23
C THR A 232 5.75 -10.94 -20.01
N ILE A 233 6.38 -11.31 -18.89
CA ILE A 233 6.66 -12.72 -18.55
C ILE A 233 5.35 -13.50 -18.32
N ALA A 234 4.38 -12.89 -17.63
CA ALA A 234 3.06 -13.51 -17.46
C ALA A 234 2.35 -13.72 -18.82
N ALA A 235 2.39 -12.74 -19.72
CA ALA A 235 1.84 -12.89 -21.07
C ALA A 235 2.52 -14.03 -21.85
N LEU A 236 3.84 -14.18 -21.72
CA LEU A 236 4.57 -15.29 -22.33
C LEU A 236 4.07 -16.65 -21.80
N SER A 237 3.86 -16.79 -20.48
CA SER A 237 3.29 -18.01 -19.88
C SER A 237 1.89 -18.32 -20.44
N PHE A 238 1.03 -17.30 -20.59
CA PHE A 238 -0.29 -17.50 -21.18
C PHE A 238 -0.21 -17.95 -22.64
N MET A 239 0.69 -17.36 -23.44
CA MET A 239 0.87 -17.75 -24.85
C MET A 239 1.35 -19.20 -24.97
N THR A 240 2.38 -19.60 -24.22
CA THR A 240 2.88 -20.98 -24.27
C THR A 240 1.82 -21.98 -23.82
N GLY A 241 1.04 -21.64 -22.78
CA GLY A 241 -0.06 -22.48 -22.31
C GLY A 241 -1.20 -22.60 -23.31
N PHE A 242 -1.56 -21.51 -24.00
CA PHE A 242 -2.55 -21.51 -25.06
C PHE A 242 -2.13 -22.40 -26.23
N PHE A 243 -0.88 -22.28 -26.69
CA PHE A 243 -0.36 -23.12 -27.78
C PHE A 243 -0.29 -24.59 -27.38
N SER A 244 0.11 -24.91 -26.14
CA SER A 244 0.02 -26.28 -25.60
C SER A 244 -1.41 -26.82 -25.66
N ALA A 245 -2.37 -26.10 -25.08
CA ALA A 245 -3.76 -26.55 -25.02
C ALA A 245 -4.39 -26.69 -26.41
N SER A 246 -4.11 -25.73 -27.31
CA SER A 246 -4.58 -25.77 -28.69
C SER A 246 -3.99 -26.96 -29.44
N GLY A 247 -2.70 -27.28 -29.27
CA GLY A 247 -2.09 -28.44 -29.91
C GLY A 247 -2.65 -29.76 -29.41
N PHE A 248 -2.91 -29.92 -28.10
CA PHE A 248 -3.62 -31.10 -27.59
C PHE A 248 -5.05 -31.20 -28.14
N TYR A 249 -5.74 -30.07 -28.29
CA TYR A 249 -7.08 -30.04 -28.88
C TYR A 249 -7.06 -30.48 -30.34
N GLN A 250 -6.14 -29.97 -31.15
CA GLN A 250 -6.03 -30.36 -32.56
C GLN A 250 -5.66 -31.83 -32.73
N TYR A 251 -4.80 -32.37 -31.86
CA TYR A 251 -4.51 -33.80 -31.82
C TYR A 251 -5.76 -34.62 -31.46
N GLY A 252 -6.50 -34.22 -30.43
CA GLY A 252 -7.71 -34.93 -30.01
C GLY A 252 -8.85 -34.93 -31.05
N VAL A 253 -8.93 -33.89 -31.89
CA VAL A 253 -9.91 -33.78 -32.99
C VAL A 253 -9.41 -34.46 -34.29
N GLY A 254 -8.15 -34.91 -34.34
CA GLY A 254 -7.57 -35.61 -35.49
C GLY A 254 -7.09 -34.68 -36.62
N ASN A 255 -6.89 -33.40 -36.34
CA ASN A 255 -6.38 -32.42 -37.31
C ASN A 255 -4.84 -32.31 -37.32
N SER A 256 -4.16 -32.96 -36.39
CA SER A 256 -2.70 -32.96 -36.25
C SER A 256 -2.22 -34.25 -35.59
N ASP A 257 -1.10 -34.80 -36.06
CA ASP A 257 -0.43 -35.95 -35.43
C ASP A 257 0.75 -35.53 -34.53
N ASP A 258 1.09 -34.24 -34.49
CA ASP A 258 2.22 -33.73 -33.71
C ASP A 258 1.82 -33.41 -32.25
N LEU A 259 2.43 -34.17 -31.33
CA LEU A 259 2.26 -34.04 -29.89
C LEU A 259 3.54 -33.56 -29.19
N ILE A 260 4.65 -33.42 -29.92
CA ILE A 260 5.97 -33.07 -29.38
C ILE A 260 5.96 -31.62 -28.89
N LEU A 261 5.49 -30.69 -29.72
CA LEU A 261 5.45 -29.26 -29.38
C LEU A 261 4.55 -28.96 -28.17
N PRO A 262 3.31 -29.48 -28.07
CA PRO A 262 2.47 -29.31 -26.89
C PRO A 262 3.11 -29.83 -25.60
N LEU A 263 3.75 -31.01 -25.65
CA LEU A 263 4.44 -31.60 -24.49
C LEU A 263 5.65 -30.79 -24.03
N LEU A 264 6.41 -30.19 -24.96
CA LEU A 264 7.53 -29.32 -24.61
C LEU A 264 7.07 -28.00 -23.99
N LEU A 265 5.97 -27.45 -24.47
CA LEU A 265 5.45 -26.16 -24.01
C LEU A 265 4.79 -26.21 -22.62
N VAL A 266 4.30 -27.38 -22.17
CA VAL A 266 3.70 -27.55 -20.83
C VAL A 266 4.69 -27.25 -19.68
N PRO A 267 5.88 -27.89 -19.59
CA PRO A 267 6.83 -27.60 -18.53
C PRO A 267 7.39 -26.18 -18.62
N ILE A 268 7.54 -25.63 -19.83
CA ILE A 268 7.93 -24.23 -20.05
C ILE A 268 6.86 -23.30 -19.47
N THR A 269 5.59 -23.54 -19.78
CA THR A 269 4.46 -22.75 -19.25
C THR A 269 4.44 -22.78 -17.73
N ALA A 270 4.55 -23.97 -17.13
CA ALA A 270 4.58 -24.13 -15.68
C ALA A 270 5.80 -23.43 -15.06
N GLY A 271 6.99 -23.61 -15.63
CA GLY A 271 8.23 -22.98 -15.17
C GLY A 271 8.17 -21.45 -15.18
N ILE A 272 7.64 -20.88 -16.27
CA ILE A 272 7.41 -19.42 -16.37
C ILE A 272 6.33 -18.99 -15.38
N PHE A 273 5.23 -19.76 -15.25
CA PHE A 273 4.11 -19.45 -14.36
C PHE A 273 4.54 -19.34 -12.89
N PHE A 274 5.30 -20.33 -12.41
CA PHE A 274 5.78 -20.34 -11.03
C PHE A 274 6.88 -19.29 -10.79
N SER A 275 7.72 -19.03 -11.78
CA SER A 275 8.79 -18.03 -11.67
C SER A 275 8.24 -16.61 -11.62
N TYR A 276 7.25 -16.26 -12.45
CA TYR A 276 6.80 -14.86 -12.53
C TYR A 276 6.16 -14.38 -11.23
N ARG A 277 5.43 -15.24 -10.49
CA ARG A 277 4.78 -14.83 -9.23
C ARG A 277 5.79 -14.41 -8.15
N LYS A 278 7.01 -14.93 -8.21
CA LYS A 278 8.10 -14.57 -7.30
C LYS A 278 8.80 -13.26 -7.67
N LEU A 279 8.57 -12.74 -8.88
CA LEU A 279 9.21 -11.50 -9.38
C LEU A 279 8.44 -10.24 -9.01
N ALA A 280 7.22 -10.36 -8.47
CA ALA A 280 6.47 -9.20 -8.02
C ALA A 280 7.15 -8.60 -6.78
N PRO A 281 7.42 -7.28 -6.76
CA PRO A 281 7.94 -6.59 -5.59
C PRO A 281 7.11 -6.88 -4.34
N SER A 282 7.79 -7.27 -3.25
CA SER A 282 7.15 -7.54 -1.95
C SER A 282 6.63 -6.24 -1.34
N PRO A 283 5.48 -6.23 -0.64
CA PRO A 283 5.03 -5.04 0.09
C PRO A 283 5.98 -4.60 1.22
N GLU A 284 6.80 -5.53 1.71
CA GLU A 284 7.80 -5.29 2.76
C GLU A 284 8.98 -4.45 2.26
N THR A 285 9.30 -4.49 0.96
CA THR A 285 10.37 -3.65 0.40
C THR A 285 9.89 -2.21 0.29
N SER A 286 10.82 -1.27 0.35
CA SER A 286 10.54 0.14 0.09
C SER A 286 10.32 0.38 -1.41
N ILE A 287 9.67 1.48 -1.76
CA ILE A 287 9.76 2.02 -3.12
C ILE A 287 11.12 2.70 -3.34
N LEU A 288 11.67 3.30 -2.28
CA LEU A 288 12.96 3.98 -2.30
C LEU A 288 14.09 2.95 -2.19
N ARG A 289 14.76 2.70 -3.32
CA ARG A 289 15.71 1.59 -3.47
C ARG A 289 16.94 1.67 -2.58
N LYS A 290 17.30 2.88 -2.11
CA LYS A 290 18.46 3.05 -1.23
C LYS A 290 18.29 2.37 0.13
N TRP A 291 17.07 1.98 0.48
CA TRP A 291 16.74 1.30 1.73
C TRP A 291 16.56 -0.21 1.58
N ASP A 292 16.62 -0.74 0.36
CA ASP A 292 16.53 -2.18 0.05
C ASP A 292 17.92 -2.77 -0.23
#